data_AF-A0A3M1THH5-F1
#
_entry.id   AF-A0A3M1THH5-F1
#
_cell.length_a   1.000
_cell.length_b   1.000
_cell.length_c   1.000
_cell.angle_alpha   90.00
_cell.angle_beta   90.00
_cell.angle_gamma   90.00
#
_symmetry.space_group_name_H-M   'P 1'
#
loop_
_entity.id
_entity.type
_entity.pdbx_description
1 polymer ?
#
loop_
_entity_poly.entity_id
_entity_poly.type
_entity_poly.pdbx_seq_one_letter_code
_entity_poly.pdbx_strand_id
1 'polypeptide(L)'
;MEGACTYHPERLAVGICIACRQPICIECSTPIEGIHRCPRCLAGLAVATDAPRWEGREVNLASLFLSLLGLSVSYALLRVLALAFEG
;
A
#
# COMPACT_ATOMS: atom_id res chain seq x y z
N MET A 1 -20.33 21.62 -24.85
CA MET A 1 -20.85 21.03 -23.62
C MET A 1 -20.15 21.70 -22.46
N GLU A 2 -20.68 22.85 -22.05
CA GLU A 2 -20.17 23.64 -20.93
C GLU A 2 -21.03 23.30 -19.71
N GLY A 3 -20.59 22.32 -18.94
CA GLY A 3 -21.19 22.00 -17.65
C GLY A 3 -20.65 22.92 -16.57
N ALA A 4 -21.46 23.25 -15.56
CA ALA A 4 -20.94 23.89 -14.36
C ALA A 4 -20.11 22.88 -13.55
N CYS A 5 -19.15 23.38 -12.77
CA CYS A 5 -18.41 22.53 -11.83
C CYS A 5 -19.37 22.01 -10.74
N THR A 6 -19.26 20.73 -10.40
CA THR A 6 -20.06 20.13 -9.31
C THR A 6 -19.86 20.84 -7.96
N TYR A 7 -18.68 21.41 -7.72
CA TYR A 7 -18.34 22.11 -6.48
C TYR A 7 -18.61 23.62 -6.53
N HIS A 8 -18.63 24.19 -7.74
CA HIS A 8 -18.76 25.62 -7.99
C HIS A 8 -19.75 25.83 -9.14
N PRO A 9 -21.06 25.92 -8.86
CA PRO A 9 -22.07 26.11 -9.90
C PRO A 9 -21.85 27.40 -10.72
N GLU A 10 -21.14 28.37 -10.16
CA GLU A 10 -20.77 29.64 -10.79
C GLU A 10 -19.57 29.54 -11.76
N ARG A 11 -18.86 28.41 -11.78
CA ARG A 11 -17.65 28.22 -12.61
C ARG A 11 -17.89 27.19 -13.71
N LEU A 12 -17.34 27.45 -14.89
CA LEU A 12 -17.29 26.47 -15.97
C LEU A 12 -16.38 25.28 -15.61
N ALA A 13 -16.86 24.08 -15.91
CA ALA A 13 -16.03 22.90 -15.86
C ALA A 13 -15.05 22.89 -17.03
N VAL A 14 -13.79 22.57 -16.74
CA VAL A 14 -12.70 22.49 -17.73
C VAL A 14 -12.31 21.04 -18.02
N GLY A 15 -12.71 20.10 -17.17
CA GLY A 15 -12.42 18.69 -17.31
C GLY A 15 -13.35 17.81 -16.49
N ILE A 16 -13.22 16.50 -16.66
CA ILE A 16 -14.02 15.50 -15.94
C ILE A 16 -13.08 14.67 -15.08
N CYS A 17 -13.44 14.48 -13.81
CA CYS A 17 -12.69 13.61 -12.92
C CYS A 17 -12.73 12.16 -13.43
N ILE A 18 -11.58 11.53 -13.68
CA ILE A 18 -11.56 10.16 -14.21
C ILE A 18 -12.18 9.11 -13.27
N ALA A 19 -12.16 9.36 -11.96
CA ALA A 19 -12.65 8.41 -10.96
C ALA A 19 -14.16 8.49 -10.76
N CYS A 20 -14.72 9.68 -10.52
CA CYS A 20 -16.15 9.86 -10.23
C CYS A 20 -16.96 10.41 -11.41
N ARG A 21 -16.30 10.73 -12.53
CA ARG A 21 -16.89 11.27 -13.76
C ARG A 21 -17.67 12.57 -13.58
N GLN A 22 -17.39 13.30 -12.51
CA GLN A 22 -17.98 14.61 -12.26
C GLN A 22 -17.24 15.71 -13.02
N PRO A 23 -17.95 16.69 -13.62
CA PRO A 23 -17.35 17.87 -14.23
C PRO A 23 -16.75 18.79 -13.15
N ILE A 24 -15.51 19.25 -13.37
CA ILE A 24 -14.76 20.07 -12.41
C ILE A 24 -14.08 21.27 -13.07
N CYS A 25 -14.03 22.40 -12.37
CA CYS A 25 -13.31 23.60 -12.79
C CYS A 25 -11.79 23.42 -12.62
N ILE A 26 -11.01 24.37 -13.15
CA ILE A 26 -9.54 24.34 -13.10
C ILE A 26 -9.00 24.32 -11.66
N GLU A 27 -9.70 24.99 -10.73
CA GLU A 27 -9.31 25.09 -9.32
C GLU A 27 -9.56 23.79 -8.57
N CYS A 28 -10.65 23.07 -8.90
CA CYS A 28 -10.93 21.75 -8.36
C CYS A 28 -10.15 20.63 -9.07
N SER A 29 -9.45 20.93 -10.16
CA SER A 29 -8.75 19.95 -10.96
C SER A 29 -7.33 19.75 -10.47
N THR A 30 -7.04 18.56 -9.97
CA THR A 30 -5.67 18.15 -9.65
C THR A 30 -5.17 17.23 -10.75
N PRO A 31 -4.23 17.69 -11.62
CA PRO A 31 -3.64 16.83 -12.64
C PRO A 31 -2.69 15.84 -11.99
N ILE A 32 -2.98 14.55 -12.13
CA ILE A 32 -2.04 13.47 -11.81
C ILE A 32 -1.81 12.72 -13.11
N GLU A 33 -0.55 12.64 -13.54
CA GLU A 33 -0.16 11.99 -14.80
C GLU A 33 -0.89 12.59 -16.03
N GLY A 34 -1.18 13.89 -16.00
CA GLY A 34 -1.92 14.57 -17.06
C GLY A 34 -3.44 14.31 -17.06
N ILE A 35 -3.97 13.61 -16.05
CA ILE A 35 -5.38 13.29 -15.92
C ILE A 35 -6.01 14.09 -14.78
N HIS A 36 -7.15 14.72 -15.06
CA HIS A 36 -7.93 15.48 -14.08
C HIS A 36 -8.55 14.57 -13.01
N ARG A 37 -8.24 14.83 -11.74
CA ARG A 37 -8.89 14.21 -10.56
C ARG A 37 -9.44 15.29 -9.63
N CYS A 38 -10.59 15.03 -9.00
CA CYS A 38 -11.19 15.94 -8.02
C CYS A 38 -10.58 15.72 -6.62
N PRO A 39 -10.63 16.73 -5.73
CA PRO A 39 -10.01 16.66 -4.39
C PRO A 39 -10.58 15.52 -3.53
N ARG A 40 -11.87 15.20 -3.67
CA ARG A 40 -12.49 14.09 -2.94
C ARG A 40 -11.89 12.73 -3.33
N CYS A 41 -11.70 12.49 -4.63
CA CYS A 41 -11.09 11.25 -5.10
C CYS A 41 -9.58 11.21 -4.81
N LEU A 42 -8.92 12.38 -4.81
CA LEU A 42 -7.52 12.51 -4.40
C LEU A 42 -7.32 12.08 -2.93
N ALA A 43 -8.17 12.56 -2.04
CA ALA A 43 -8.11 12.24 -0.61
C ALA A 43 -8.25 10.72 -0.36
N GLY A 44 -9.12 10.04 -1.11
CA GLY A 44 -9.24 8.58 -1.04
C GLY A 44 -7.99 7.83 -1.50
N LEU A 45 -7.24 8.38 -2.45
CA LEU A 45 -6.00 7.78 -2.95
C LEU A 45 -4.86 7.88 -1.91
N ALA A 46 -4.76 9.03 -1.23
CA ALA A 46 -3.75 9.26 -0.18
C ALA A 46 -3.95 8.34 1.04
N VAL A 47 -5.19 8.00 1.37
CA VAL A 47 -5.48 7.06 2.47
C VAL A 47 -5.11 5.62 2.07
N ALA A 48 -5.30 5.24 0.80
CA ALA A 48 -4.93 3.91 0.33
C ALA A 48 -3.41 3.66 0.39
N THR A 49 -2.58 4.70 0.33
CA THR A 49 -1.12 4.59 0.45
C THR A 49 -0.61 4.50 1.88
N ASP A 50 -1.43 4.85 2.88
CA ASP A 50 -1.04 4.84 4.30
C ASP A 50 -1.38 3.50 4.99
N ALA A 51 -2.12 2.61 4.32
CA ALA A 51 -2.28 1.25 4.82
C ALA A 51 -0.89 0.60 4.89
N PRO A 52 -0.48 0.03 6.04
CA PRO A 52 0.77 -0.68 6.13
C PRO A 52 0.71 -1.79 5.09
N ARG A 53 1.51 -1.64 4.04
CA ARG A 53 1.74 -2.65 3.01
C ARG A 53 2.45 -3.79 3.72
N TRP A 54 1.65 -4.68 4.32
CA TRP A 54 2.09 -6.02 4.66
C TRP A 54 2.40 -6.68 3.31
N GLU A 55 3.60 -6.40 2.80
CA GLU A 55 4.14 -7.07 1.64
C GLU A 55 4.06 -8.55 2.00
N GLY A 56 3.16 -9.28 1.35
CA GLY A 56 2.83 -10.66 1.67
C GLY A 56 4.10 -11.50 1.57
N ARG A 57 4.85 -11.58 2.68
CA ARG A 57 6.05 -12.39 2.77
C ARG A 57 5.58 -13.83 2.78
N GLU A 58 5.54 -14.39 1.59
CA GLU A 58 5.29 -15.79 1.32
C GLU A 58 6.35 -16.61 2.07
N VAL A 59 5.95 -17.09 3.26
CA VAL A 59 6.68 -18.08 4.03
C VAL A 59 6.65 -19.39 3.25
N ASN A 60 7.60 -19.54 2.35
CA ASN A 60 7.79 -20.76 1.59
C ASN A 60 8.26 -21.88 2.52
N LEU A 61 7.81 -23.11 2.25
CA LEU A 61 8.15 -24.33 3.02
C LEU A 61 9.65 -24.46 3.26
N ALA A 62 10.47 -24.08 2.28
CA ALA A 62 11.93 -24.06 2.41
C ALA A 62 12.41 -23.16 3.56
N SER A 63 11.83 -21.98 3.75
CA SER A 63 12.19 -21.06 4.84
C SER A 63 11.79 -21.61 6.21
N LEU A 64 10.66 -22.33 6.30
CA LEU A 64 10.24 -22.99 7.53
C LEU A 64 11.17 -24.17 7.86
N PHE A 65 11.49 -24.99 6.86
CA PHE A 65 12.44 -26.10 6.99
C PHE A 65 13.82 -25.62 7.44
N LEU A 66 14.36 -24.56 6.82
CA LEU A 66 15.67 -24.01 7.19
C LEU A 66 15.68 -23.52 8.65
N SER A 67 14.59 -22.88 9.08
CA SER A 67 14.46 -22.37 10.45
C SER A 67 14.40 -23.51 11.47
N LEU A 68 13.62 -24.57 11.19
CA LEU A 68 13.53 -25.76 12.04
C LEU A 68 14.86 -26.50 12.13
N LEU A 69 15.55 -26.65 10.99
CA LEU A 69 16.83 -27.34 10.91
C LEU A 69 17.91 -26.58 11.67
N GLY A 70 17.96 -25.25 11.52
CA GLY A 70 18.83 -24.39 12.31
C GLY A 70 18.59 -24.53 13.80
N LEU A 71 17.33 -24.47 14.24
CA LEU A 71 16.96 -24.60 15.65
C LEU A 71 17.37 -25.97 16.23
N SER A 72 17.14 -27.04 15.47
CA SER A 72 17.52 -28.41 15.83
C SER A 72 19.04 -28.56 16.01
N VAL A 73 19.83 -28.04 15.07
CA VAL A 73 21.31 -28.07 15.14
C VAL A 73 21.81 -27.30 16.35
N SER A 74 21.30 -26.09 16.59
CA SER A 74 21.69 -25.29 17.76
C SER A 74 21.36 -26.00 19.08
N TYR A 75 20.20 -26.66 19.16
CA TYR A 75 19.80 -27.41 20.35
C TYR A 75 20.70 -28.62 20.59
N ALA A 76 21.03 -29.38 19.53
CA ALA A 76 21.93 -30.52 19.62
C ALA A 76 23.33 -30.10 20.10
N LEU A 77 23.86 -29.00 19.55
CA LEU A 77 25.17 -28.47 19.96
C LEU A 77 25.17 -28.07 21.44
N LEU A 78 24.14 -27.34 21.90
CA LEU A 78 24.00 -26.97 23.31
C LEU A 78 23.91 -28.20 24.22
N ARG A 79 23.22 -29.26 23.80
CA ARG A 79 23.12 -30.52 24.57
C ARG A 79 24.47 -31.24 24.65
N VAL A 80 25.22 -31.30 23.55
CA VAL A 80 26.57 -31.91 23.55
C VAL A 80 27.52 -31.12 24.46
N LEU A 81 27.50 -29.79 24.37
CA LEU A 81 28.30 -28.93 25.25
C LEU A 81 27.92 -29.12 26.71
N ALA A 82 26.62 -29.15 27.05
CA ALA A 82 26.17 -29.40 28.41
C ALA A 82 26.71 -30.74 28.95
N LEU A 83 26.59 -31.82 28.18
CA LEU A 83 27.12 -33.14 28.55
C LEU A 83 28.65 -33.15 28.71
N ALA A 84 29.37 -32.35 27.92
CA ALA A 84 30.83 -32.23 28.01
C ALA A 84 31.31 -31.41 29.22
N PHE A 85 30.46 -30.54 29.78
CA PHE A 85 30.76 -29.79 31.00
C PHE A 85 30.30 -30.51 32.28
N GLU A 86 29.37 -31.45 32.17
CA GLU A 86 28.88 -32.29 33.28
C GLU A 86 29.72 -33.55 33.53
N GLY A 87 30.73 -33.84 32.71
CA GLY A 87 31.64 -35.00 32.84
C GLY A 87 33.08 -34.59 33.12
#